data_AF-A0A653BRZ5-F1
#
_entry.id   AF-A0A653BRZ5-F1
#
_cell.length_a   1.000
_cell.length_b   1.000
_cell.length_c   1.000
_cell.angle_alpha   90.00
_cell.angle_beta   90.00
_cell.angle_gamma   90.00
#
_symmetry.space_group_name_H-M   'P 1'
#
loop_
_entity.id
_entity.type
_entity.pdbx_description
1 polymer ?
#
loop_
_entity_poly.entity_id
_entity_poly.type
_entity_poly.pdbx_seq_one_letter_code
_entity_poly.pdbx_strand_id
1 'polypeptide(L)'
;MTDGTFINQDELKEISWDGFHNWLYCICVVTFDLELGQALEATFPRNVSLSQQEISNVCYLAFPDSNSGCMGDTKFTIRLENCHNRRLFKDFSEYNSRCVKHLQLDSSHYWGYVYFRQIKDITLPRGYFQK
;
A
#
# COMPACT_ATOMS: atom_id res chain seq x y z
N MET A 1 4.52 -21.40 -43.31
CA MET A 1 5.81 -20.77 -42.96
C MET A 1 5.55 -19.27 -42.91
N THR A 2 5.31 -18.59 -41.80
CA THR A 2 5.42 -18.86 -40.36
C THR A 2 4.24 -18.13 -39.70
N ASP A 3 3.55 -18.83 -38.79
CA ASP A 3 2.36 -18.35 -38.10
C ASP A 3 2.68 -17.11 -37.25
N GLY A 4 2.12 -15.97 -37.65
CA GLY A 4 2.07 -14.77 -36.81
C GLY A 4 0.97 -14.96 -35.79
N THR A 5 1.32 -15.45 -34.60
CA THR A 5 0.43 -15.49 -33.45
C THR A 5 0.09 -14.06 -33.04
N PHE A 6 -1.01 -13.53 -33.59
CA PHE A 6 -1.67 -12.35 -33.05
C PHE A 6 -2.13 -12.71 -31.65
N ILE A 7 -1.35 -12.29 -30.65
CA ILE A 7 -1.76 -12.38 -29.25
C ILE A 7 -2.96 -11.42 -29.11
N ASN A 8 -4.15 -11.99 -29.01
CA ASN A 8 -5.39 -11.25 -28.76
C ASN A 8 -5.22 -10.42 -27.48
N GLN A 9 -5.41 -9.11 -27.59
CA GLN A 9 -5.37 -8.17 -26.45
C GLN A 9 -6.49 -8.43 -25.42
N ASP A 10 -7.45 -9.31 -25.73
CA ASP A 10 -8.56 -9.73 -24.86
C ASP A 10 -8.21 -10.87 -23.89
N GLU A 11 -6.99 -11.43 -23.93
CA GLU A 11 -6.54 -12.53 -23.05
C GLU A 11 -5.75 -12.09 -21.81
N LEU A 12 -5.70 -10.80 -21.50
CA LEU A 12 -5.50 -10.37 -20.11
C LEU A 12 -6.81 -10.57 -19.35
N LYS A 13 -7.24 -11.83 -19.21
CA LYS A 13 -8.23 -12.24 -18.22
C LYS A 13 -7.86 -11.52 -16.93
N GLU A 14 -8.73 -10.61 -16.51
CA GLU A 14 -8.72 -10.09 -15.15
C GLU A 14 -8.58 -11.30 -14.24
N ILE A 15 -7.39 -11.51 -13.69
CA ILE A 15 -7.19 -12.46 -12.60
C ILE A 15 -8.11 -11.92 -11.52
N SER A 16 -9.23 -12.61 -11.27
CA SER A 16 -10.18 -12.12 -10.28
C SER A 16 -9.45 -12.18 -8.94
N TRP A 17 -9.13 -11.00 -8.41
CA TRP A 17 -8.42 -10.84 -7.14
C TRP A 17 -9.37 -11.12 -5.95
N ASP A 18 -10.43 -11.91 -6.17
CA ASP A 18 -11.57 -12.08 -5.26
C ASP A 18 -11.15 -12.65 -3.90
N GLY A 19 -10.07 -13.44 -3.84
CA GLY A 19 -9.51 -13.89 -2.56
C GLY A 19 -8.43 -12.96 -2.00
N PHE A 20 -7.76 -12.20 -2.85
CA PHE A 20 -6.57 -11.43 -2.48
C PHE A 20 -6.93 -10.16 -1.71
N HIS A 21 -8.08 -9.53 -2.00
CA HIS A 21 -8.54 -8.37 -1.25
C HIS A 21 -8.83 -8.69 0.23
N ASN A 22 -9.07 -9.97 0.56
CA ASN A 22 -9.24 -10.44 1.94
C ASN A 22 -7.90 -10.57 2.69
N TRP A 23 -6.76 -10.54 1.98
CA TRP A 23 -5.42 -10.66 2.57
C TRP A 23 -4.67 -9.34 2.52
N LEU A 24 -4.83 -8.59 1.44
CA LEU A 24 -4.15 -7.33 1.20
C LEU A 24 -5.13 -6.29 0.70
N TYR A 25 -5.21 -5.17 1.40
CA TYR A 25 -6.07 -4.07 1.02
C TYR A 25 -5.52 -3.32 -0.21
N CYS A 26 -4.28 -2.85 -0.11
CA CYS A 26 -3.57 -2.24 -1.22
C CYS A 26 -2.06 -2.22 -0.97
N ILE A 27 -1.30 -2.01 -2.04
CA ILE A 27 0.12 -1.68 -2.05
C ILE A 27 0.22 -0.23 -2.49
N CYS A 28 0.90 0.57 -1.69
CA CYS A 28 1.15 1.97 -1.98
C CYS A 28 2.63 2.16 -2.27
N VAL A 29 2.93 2.86 -3.35
CA VAL A 29 4.27 3.30 -3.70
C VAL A 29 4.34 4.78 -3.39
N VAL A 30 5.17 5.14 -2.42
CA VAL A 30 5.31 6.52 -1.95
C VAL A 30 6.70 7.02 -2.30
N THR A 31 6.80 8.26 -2.77
CA THR A 31 8.06 8.90 -3.10
C THR A 31 8.21 10.21 -2.36
N PHE A 32 9.45 10.66 -2.20
CA PHE A 32 9.72 12.00 -1.70
C PHE A 32 9.97 12.96 -2.85
N ASP A 33 9.04 13.89 -3.04
CA ASP A 33 9.18 15.03 -3.93
C ASP A 33 9.78 16.23 -3.16
N LEU A 34 10.63 17.03 -3.80
CA LEU A 34 11.31 18.15 -3.14
C LEU A 34 10.39 19.35 -2.88
N GLU A 35 9.36 19.54 -3.70
CA GLU A 35 8.41 20.65 -3.59
C GLU A 35 7.20 20.25 -2.75
N LEU A 36 6.70 19.02 -2.95
CA LEU A 36 5.47 18.53 -2.32
C LEU A 36 5.72 17.72 -1.04
N GLY A 37 6.92 17.21 -0.82
CA GLY A 37 7.25 16.30 0.28
C GLY A 37 6.87 14.85 -0.01
N GLN A 38 6.37 14.12 0.99
CA GLN A 38 5.94 12.73 0.78
C GLN A 38 4.67 12.68 -0.09
N ALA A 39 4.73 12.01 -1.23
CA ALA A 39 3.62 11.90 -2.17
C ALA A 39 3.40 10.45 -2.61
N LEU A 40 2.13 10.09 -2.81
CA LEU A 40 1.75 8.78 -3.31
C LEU A 40 1.93 8.77 -4.84
N GLU A 41 2.80 7.89 -5.34
CA GLU A 41 3.08 7.72 -6.76
C GLU A 41 2.10 6.74 -7.41
N ALA A 42 1.85 5.60 -6.76
CA ALA A 42 0.98 4.56 -7.30
C ALA A 42 0.30 3.73 -6.21
N THR A 43 -0.88 3.21 -6.55
CA THR A 43 -1.64 2.27 -5.71
C THR A 43 -1.98 1.03 -6.52
N PHE A 44 -1.83 -0.14 -5.91
CA PHE A 44 -2.24 -1.41 -6.47
C PHE A 44 -3.14 -2.19 -5.50
N PRO A 45 -4.22 -2.82 -5.96
CA PRO A 45 -4.76 -2.76 -7.32
C PRO A 45 -5.40 -1.39 -7.64
N ARG A 46 -5.43 -1.01 -8.93
CA ARG A 46 -5.80 0.35 -9.38
C ARG A 46 -7.25 0.74 -9.10
N ASN A 47 -8.10 -0.24 -8.81
CA ASN A 47 -9.50 -0.07 -8.44
C ASN A 47 -9.70 0.32 -6.96
N VAL A 48 -8.64 0.35 -6.15
CA VAL A 48 -8.72 0.80 -4.75
C VAL A 48 -8.77 2.32 -4.71
N SER A 49 -9.87 2.85 -4.20
CA SER A 49 -10.02 4.28 -3.90
C SER A 49 -9.63 4.53 -2.43
N LEU A 50 -8.52 5.25 -2.22
CA LEU A 50 -8.14 5.81 -0.93
C LEU A 50 -8.66 7.24 -0.82
N SER A 51 -9.15 7.63 0.34
CA SER A 51 -9.49 9.02 0.65
C SER A 51 -8.23 9.89 0.79
N GLN A 52 -8.36 11.21 0.61
CA GLN A 52 -7.23 12.13 0.78
C GLN A 52 -6.57 12.04 2.16
N GLN A 53 -7.36 11.80 3.22
CA GLN A 53 -6.84 11.61 4.57
C GLN A 53 -6.04 10.30 4.69
N GLU A 54 -6.56 9.20 4.14
CA GLU A 54 -5.85 7.91 4.14
C GLU A 54 -4.53 8.02 3.35
N ILE A 55 -4.54 8.69 2.20
CA ILE A 55 -3.34 8.94 1.39
C ILE A 55 -2.32 9.73 2.21
N SER A 56 -2.75 10.84 2.84
CA SER A 56 -1.87 11.65 3.68
C SER A 56 -1.26 10.84 4.84
N ASN A 57 -2.08 10.04 5.53
CA ASN A 57 -1.62 9.19 6.64
C ASN A 57 -0.62 8.13 6.15
N VAL A 58 -0.89 7.47 5.02
CA VAL A 58 0.01 6.47 4.42
C VAL A 58 1.33 7.12 4.02
N CYS A 59 1.30 8.28 3.35
CA CYS A 59 2.50 8.98 2.95
C CYS A 59 3.35 9.42 4.14
N TYR A 60 2.72 9.90 5.21
CA TYR A 60 3.41 10.30 6.43
C TYR A 60 4.07 9.10 7.13
N LEU A 61 3.33 8.00 7.28
CA LEU A 61 3.81 6.79 7.97
C LEU A 61 4.76 5.94 7.11
N ALA A 62 4.86 6.18 5.80
CA ALA A 62 5.78 5.45 4.92
C ALA A 62 7.26 5.81 5.15
N PHE A 63 7.54 6.90 5.88
CA PHE A 63 8.90 7.34 6.16
C PHE A 63 9.20 7.15 7.65
N PRO A 64 10.44 6.78 8.01
CA PRO A 64 10.83 6.68 9.41
C PRO A 64 10.84 8.06 10.07
N ASP A 65 10.53 8.12 11.37
CA ASP A 65 10.54 9.36 12.17
C ASP A 65 11.91 10.06 12.18
N SER A 66 12.98 9.31 11.94
CA SER A 66 14.35 9.84 11.82
C SER A 66 15.06 9.22 10.63
N ASN A 67 15.77 10.06 9.87
CA ASN A 67 16.65 9.61 8.79
C ASN A 67 18.05 9.23 9.29
N SER A 68 18.33 9.43 10.58
CA SER A 68 19.64 9.15 11.18
C SER A 68 19.87 7.64 11.28
N GLY A 69 20.68 7.10 10.36
CA GLY A 69 20.99 5.66 10.31
C GLY A 69 20.14 4.83 9.35
N CYS A 70 19.29 5.46 8.53
CA CYS A 70 18.39 4.77 7.60
C CYS A 70 18.96 4.57 6.19
N MET A 71 20.29 4.70 6.00
CA MET A 71 20.93 4.53 4.70
C MET A 71 20.89 3.05 4.29
N GLY A 72 20.26 2.74 3.15
CA GLY A 72 19.97 1.38 2.70
C GLY A 72 18.47 1.05 2.77
N ASP A 73 18.16 -0.20 3.11
CA ASP A 73 16.79 -0.72 3.16
C ASP A 73 16.32 -0.86 4.62
N THR A 74 15.24 -0.18 4.97
CA THR A 74 14.58 -0.24 6.28
C THR A 74 13.20 -0.85 6.12
N LYS A 75 12.84 -1.76 7.02
CA LYS A 75 11.54 -2.41 7.02
C LYS A 75 10.89 -2.22 8.37
N PHE A 76 9.63 -1.79 8.37
CA PHE A 76 8.90 -1.58 9.61
C PHE A 76 7.40 -1.78 9.40
N THR A 77 6.68 -1.90 10.50
CA THR A 77 5.23 -2.10 10.51
C THR A 77 4.57 -0.85 11.04
N ILE A 78 3.52 -0.43 10.35
CA ILE A 78 2.71 0.72 10.73
C ILE A 78 1.29 0.26 11.06
N ARG A 79 0.63 1.03 11.91
CA ARG A 79 -0.78 0.89 12.20
C ARG A 79 -1.44 2.24 11.94
N LEU A 80 -2.45 2.27 11.09
CA LEU A 80 -3.18 3.47 10.74
C LEU A 80 -4.64 3.30 11.12
N GLU A 81 -5.27 4.38 11.56
CA GLU A 81 -6.69 4.38 11.90
C GLU A 81 -7.54 4.40 10.62
N ASN A 82 -8.59 3.59 10.60
CA ASN A 82 -9.60 3.59 9.56
C ASN A 82 -10.61 4.71 9.82
N CYS A 83 -10.28 5.92 9.36
CA CYS A 83 -11.08 7.13 9.60
C CYS A 83 -12.52 7.04 9.07
N HIS A 84 -12.78 6.16 8.11
CA HIS A 84 -14.08 6.05 7.44
C HIS A 84 -14.96 4.92 7.98
N ASN A 85 -14.49 4.20 9.00
CA ASN A 85 -15.19 3.04 9.56
C ASN A 85 -15.72 2.12 8.45
N ARG A 86 -14.89 1.92 7.41
CA ARG A 86 -15.31 1.20 6.21
C ARG A 86 -15.82 -0.16 6.64
N ARG A 87 -17.00 -0.52 6.13
CA ARG A 87 -17.62 -1.80 6.46
C ARG A 87 -16.63 -2.90 6.13
N LEU A 88 -16.40 -3.77 7.12
CA LEU A 88 -15.72 -5.03 6.90
C LEU A 88 -16.36 -5.73 5.71
N PHE A 89 -15.54 -6.38 4.89
CA PHE A 89 -16.06 -7.24 3.82
C PHE A 89 -17.07 -8.22 4.41
N LYS A 90 -18.07 -8.62 3.61
CA LYS A 90 -19.17 -9.47 4.07
C LYS A 90 -18.65 -10.75 4.75
N ASP A 91 -17.59 -11.32 4.21
CA ASP A 91 -16.90 -12.50 4.73
C ASP A 91 -16.34 -12.27 6.14
N PHE A 92 -15.79 -11.10 6.40
CA PHE A 92 -15.26 -10.72 7.73
C PHE A 92 -16.38 -10.47 8.73
N SER A 93 -17.51 -9.90 8.30
CA SER A 93 -18.67 -9.74 9.18
C SER A 93 -19.27 -11.10 9.55
N GLU A 94 -19.33 -12.04 8.60
CA GLU A 94 -19.77 -13.41 8.84
C GLU A 94 -18.80 -14.16 9.77
N TYR A 95 -17.49 -14.03 9.53
CA TYR A 95 -16.46 -14.57 10.43
C TYR A 95 -16.62 -14.01 11.85
N ASN A 96 -16.73 -12.69 12.02
CA ASN A 96 -16.89 -12.05 13.32
C ASN A 96 -18.16 -12.52 14.06
N SER A 97 -19.24 -12.84 13.33
CA SER A 97 -20.48 -13.37 13.91
C SER A 97 -20.33 -14.80 14.46
N ARG A 98 -19.42 -15.59 13.90
CA ARG A 98 -19.16 -16.99 14.28
C ARG A 98 -17.99 -17.13 15.26
N CYS A 99 -17.26 -16.04 15.50
CA CYS A 99 -16.03 -16.01 16.25
C CYS A 99 -16.21 -15.40 17.65
N VAL A 100 -15.48 -15.93 18.63
CA VAL A 100 -15.39 -15.37 19.99
C VAL A 100 -14.80 -13.96 19.95
N LYS A 101 -15.27 -13.07 20.84
CA LYS A 101 -14.94 -11.62 20.81
C LYS A 101 -13.44 -11.29 20.74
N HIS A 102 -12.59 -12.09 21.38
CA HIS A 102 -11.14 -11.86 21.41
C HIS A 102 -10.40 -12.25 20.12
N LEU A 103 -11.08 -12.92 19.18
CA LEU A 103 -10.57 -13.31 17.87
C LEU A 103 -11.27 -12.55 16.72
N GLN A 104 -12.15 -11.60 17.03
CA GLN A 104 -12.83 -10.79 16.02
C GLN A 104 -11.84 -9.84 15.35
N LEU A 105 -12.00 -9.68 14.04
CA LEU A 105 -11.27 -8.71 13.23
C LEU A 105 -11.71 -7.30 13.61
N ASP A 106 -10.76 -6.46 13.96
CA ASP A 106 -10.98 -5.04 14.25
C ASP A 106 -10.97 -4.24 12.95
N SER A 107 -12.08 -3.53 12.67
CA SER A 107 -12.21 -2.67 11.50
C SER A 107 -11.67 -1.26 11.72
N SER A 108 -11.30 -0.91 12.94
CA SER A 108 -10.90 0.45 13.29
C SER A 108 -9.46 0.79 12.89
N HIS A 109 -8.63 -0.21 12.58
CA HIS A 109 -7.24 0.00 12.18
C HIS A 109 -6.85 -0.86 10.99
N TYR A 110 -6.02 -0.31 10.11
CA TYR A 110 -5.26 -1.08 9.14
C TYR A 110 -3.83 -1.30 9.64
N TRP A 111 -3.29 -2.44 9.27
CA TRP A 111 -1.88 -2.77 9.46
C TRP A 111 -1.18 -2.67 8.12
N GLY A 112 -0.06 -1.95 8.10
CA GLY A 112 0.77 -1.77 6.91
C GLY A 112 2.17 -2.30 7.15
N TYR A 113 2.74 -2.93 6.13
CA TYR A 113 4.16 -3.23 6.10
C TYR A 113 4.85 -2.24 5.16
N VAL A 114 5.84 -1.53 5.69
CA VAL A 114 6.57 -0.50 4.95
C VAL A 114 7.95 -1.03 4.61
N TYR A 115 8.29 -0.90 3.34
CA TYR A 115 9.64 -1.08 2.82
C TYR A 115 10.12 0.29 2.37
N PHE A 116 11.13 0.82 3.06
CA PHE A 116 11.71 2.12 2.80
C PHE A 116 13.16 1.98 2.37
N ARG A 117 13.53 2.67 1.29
CA ARG A 117 14.88 2.67 0.73
C ARG A 117 15.42 4.09 0.66
N GLN A 118 16.57 4.30 1.28
CA GLN A 118 17.31 5.55 1.17
C GLN A 118 18.72 5.30 0.60
N ILE A 119 19.00 5.87 -0.57
CA ILE A 119 20.30 5.71 -1.24
C ILE A 119 20.91 7.09 -1.44
N LYS A 120 22.22 7.22 -1.22
CA LYS A 120 22.95 8.45 -1.52
C LYS A 120 22.99 8.68 -3.02
N ASP A 121 22.51 9.83 -3.45
CA ASP A 121 22.51 10.25 -4.84
C ASP A 121 22.89 11.73 -4.90
N ILE A 122 24.11 11.98 -5.37
CA ILE A 122 24.69 13.33 -5.49
C ILE A 122 24.07 14.16 -6.61
N THR A 123 23.33 13.53 -7.52
CA THR A 123 22.65 14.23 -8.62
C THR A 123 21.35 14.89 -8.15
N LEU A 124 20.81 14.44 -7.02
CA LEU A 124 19.61 15.02 -6.42
C LEU A 124 19.98 16.17 -5.48
N PRO A 125 19.22 17.30 -5.48
CA PRO A 125 19.50 18.46 -4.62
C PRO A 125 19.65 18.16 -3.12
N ARG A 126 18.96 17.12 -2.64
CA ARG A 126 18.99 16.69 -1.23
C ARG A 126 20.10 15.68 -0.93
N GLY A 127 20.80 15.18 -1.94
CA GLY A 127 21.90 14.23 -1.81
C GLY A 127 21.48 12.77 -1.59
N TYR A 128 20.17 12.48 -1.57
CA TYR A 128 19.64 11.14 -1.35
C TYR A 128 18.32 10.92 -2.12
N PHE A 129 18.17 9.71 -2.65
CA PHE A 129 16.92 9.16 -3.15
C PHE A 129 16.17 8.47 -2.01
N GLN A 130 14.85 8.67 -1.90
CA GLN A 130 13.99 8.07 -0.88
C GLN A 130 12.67 7.56 -1.51
N LYS A 131 12.34 6.29 -1.28
CA LYS A 131 11.13 5.62 -1.78
C LYS A 131 10.75 4.43 -0.90
#